data_AF-A0A349Z9G6-F1
#
_entry.id   AF-A0A349Z9G6-F1
#
_cell.length_a   1.000
_cell.length_b   1.000
_cell.length_c   1.000
_cell.angle_alpha   90.00
_cell.angle_beta   90.00
_cell.angle_gamma   90.00
#
_symmetry.space_group_name_H-M   'P 1'
#
loop_
_entity.id
_entity.type
_entity.pdbx_description
1 polymer ?
#
loop_
_entity_poly.entity_id
_entity_poly.type
_entity_poly.pdbx_seq_one_letter_code
_entity_poly.pdbx_strand_id
1 'polypeptide(L)'
;TNEQALESAIEKYLTGTCLEELKAGVQEASPDFNNRLYRIGQPSDFNMQFALDERFFWAFLEKTQEDELDKVKRNNPNDWQRKIYERFDRLIKKHGILHLLKKGLSVDDAHFNLMYPAPLASSSNKVKQNFAANLFSCTRQLRY
;
A
#
# COMPACT_ATOMS: atom_id res chain seq x y z
N THR A 1 -2.66 -29.48 -12.94
CA THR A 1 -2.19 -28.07 -12.86
C THR A 1 -0.97 -28.03 -11.98
N ASN A 2 0.14 -27.41 -12.40
CA ASN A 2 1.31 -27.23 -11.53
C ASN A 2 1.12 -25.95 -10.68
N GLU A 3 1.91 -25.81 -9.61
CA GLU A 3 1.84 -24.68 -8.68
C GLU A 3 1.99 -23.34 -9.40
N GLN A 4 2.97 -23.24 -10.30
CA GLN A 4 3.20 -22.02 -11.08
C GLN A 4 1.98 -21.59 -11.90
N ALA A 5 1.30 -22.52 -12.59
CA ALA A 5 0.13 -22.19 -13.40
C ALA A 5 -1.04 -21.73 -12.52
N LEU A 6 -1.20 -22.29 -11.33
CA LEU A 6 -2.20 -21.85 -10.37
C LEU A 6 -1.92 -20.42 -9.88
N GLU A 7 -0.69 -20.16 -9.46
CA GLU A 7 -0.27 -18.84 -8.96
C GLU A 7 -0.38 -17.76 -10.04
N SER A 8 0.00 -18.09 -11.28
CA SER A 8 -0.11 -17.18 -12.42
C SER A 8 -1.56 -16.82 -12.71
N ALA A 9 -2.47 -17.80 -12.62
CA ALA A 9 -3.90 -17.57 -12.82
C ALA A 9 -4.49 -16.67 -11.71
N ILE A 10 -4.09 -16.87 -10.46
CA ILE A 10 -4.53 -16.03 -9.33
C ILE A 10 -4.00 -14.59 -9.49
N GLU A 11 -2.71 -14.42 -9.74
CA GLU A 11 -2.10 -13.09 -9.89
C GLU A 11 -2.68 -12.33 -11.09
N LYS A 12 -2.91 -13.03 -12.21
CA LYS A 12 -3.59 -12.47 -13.39
C LYS A 12 -5.00 -12.01 -13.10
N TYR A 13 -5.76 -12.82 -12.35
CA TYR A 13 -7.10 -12.43 -11.96
C TYR A 13 -7.12 -11.20 -11.04
N LEU A 14 -6.18 -11.12 -10.09
CA LEU A 14 -6.14 -10.04 -9.10
C LEU A 14 -5.52 -8.74 -9.63
N THR A 15 -4.57 -8.82 -10.55
CA THR A 15 -3.75 -7.67 -10.99
C THR A 15 -3.91 -7.31 -12.47
N GLY A 16 -4.64 -8.12 -13.23
CA GLY A 16 -4.85 -7.97 -14.67
C GLY A 16 -3.70 -8.52 -15.54
N THR A 17 -2.59 -8.94 -14.93
CA THR A 17 -1.45 -9.61 -15.59
C THR A 17 -0.69 -10.49 -14.61
N CYS A 18 0.38 -11.16 -15.03
CA CYS A 18 1.21 -11.94 -14.11
C CYS A 18 2.70 -11.79 -14.44
N LEU A 19 3.57 -12.23 -13.52
CA LEU A 19 5.02 -12.18 -13.68
C LEU A 19 5.52 -12.79 -14.99
N GLU A 20 4.89 -13.87 -15.46
CA GLU A 20 5.24 -14.55 -16.71
C GLU A 20 4.97 -13.67 -17.94
N GLU A 21 3.82 -13.01 -17.97
CA GLU A 21 3.44 -12.10 -19.06
C GLU A 21 4.35 -10.86 -19.09
N LEU A 22 4.67 -10.30 -17.92
CA LEU A 22 5.61 -9.19 -17.80
C LEU A 22 7.01 -9.58 -18.29
N LYS A 23 7.51 -10.76 -17.91
CA LYS A 23 8.81 -11.28 -18.37
C LYS A 23 8.82 -11.54 -19.88
N ALA A 24 7.69 -11.94 -20.46
CA ALA A 24 7.54 -12.13 -21.90
C ALA A 24 7.40 -10.81 -22.68
N GLY A 25 7.42 -9.65 -22.00
CA GLY A 25 7.28 -8.34 -22.63
C GLY A 25 5.84 -7.96 -22.97
N VAL A 26 4.85 -8.69 -22.46
CA VAL A 26 3.43 -8.36 -22.61
C VAL A 26 3.10 -7.26 -21.59
N GLN A 27 3.18 -6.01 -22.02
CA GLN A 27 3.01 -4.83 -21.15
C GLN A 27 1.57 -4.32 -21.03
N GLU A 28 0.59 -4.98 -21.66
CA GLU A 28 -0.81 -4.54 -21.56
C GLU A 28 -1.45 -5.07 -20.28
N ALA A 29 -1.02 -4.55 -19.13
CA ALA A 29 -1.88 -4.55 -17.96
C ALA A 29 -3.14 -3.78 -18.33
N SER A 30 -4.30 -4.45 -18.29
CA SER A 30 -5.58 -3.80 -18.56
C SER A 30 -5.70 -2.56 -17.66
N PRO A 31 -5.95 -1.35 -18.21
CA PRO A 31 -6.01 -0.15 -17.40
C PRO A 31 -7.07 -0.29 -16.30
N ASP A 32 -6.63 -0.26 -15.04
CA ASP A 32 -7.53 -0.26 -13.90
C ASP A 32 -8.11 1.14 -13.71
N PHE A 33 -9.28 1.36 -14.30
CA PHE A 33 -9.95 2.64 -14.23
C PHE A 33 -10.62 2.93 -12.88
N ASN A 34 -10.60 2.01 -11.89
CA ASN A 34 -11.41 2.17 -10.66
C ASN A 34 -10.82 1.52 -9.39
N ASN A 35 -9.50 1.29 -9.32
CA ASN A 35 -8.87 0.62 -8.17
C ASN A 35 -9.45 -0.78 -7.91
N ARG A 36 -9.85 -1.48 -8.98
CA ARG A 36 -10.41 -2.82 -8.95
C ARG A 36 -9.32 -3.90 -8.92
N LEU A 37 -8.12 -3.55 -9.36
CA LEU A 37 -7.00 -4.47 -9.46
C LEU A 37 -5.95 -4.14 -8.40
N TYR A 38 -5.35 -5.19 -7.87
CA TYR A 38 -4.17 -5.09 -7.03
C TYR A 38 -2.95 -4.76 -7.92
N ARG A 39 -1.97 -4.07 -7.34
CA ARG A 39 -0.64 -3.89 -7.93
C ARG A 39 0.20 -5.14 -7.68
N ILE A 40 1.04 -5.52 -8.63
CA ILE A 40 2.02 -6.59 -8.42
C ILE A 40 3.09 -6.10 -7.44
N GLY A 41 3.19 -6.77 -6.29
CA GLY A 41 4.25 -6.59 -5.31
C GLY A 41 5.47 -7.45 -5.62
N GLN A 42 6.60 -7.11 -5.00
CA GLN A 42 7.82 -7.89 -5.09
C GLN A 42 8.20 -8.40 -3.70
N PRO A 43 8.62 -9.67 -3.56
CA PRO A 43 9.03 -10.20 -2.26
C PRO A 43 10.21 -9.44 -1.62
N SER A 44 11.07 -8.83 -2.45
CA SER A 44 12.20 -8.01 -2.00
C SER A 44 11.79 -6.72 -1.29
N ASP A 45 10.58 -6.23 -1.55
CA ASP A 45 10.07 -4.97 -1.00
C ASP A 45 9.33 -5.20 0.34
N PHE A 46 9.18 -6.48 0.75
CA PHE A 46 8.49 -6.84 1.98
C PHE A 46 9.43 -6.83 3.18
N ASN A 47 9.16 -5.93 4.12
CA ASN A 47 9.83 -5.89 5.40
C ASN A 47 9.10 -6.81 6.41
N MET A 48 9.72 -7.95 6.70
CA MET A 48 9.19 -8.94 7.65
C MET A 48 9.02 -8.41 9.08
N GLN A 49 9.87 -7.48 9.52
CA GLN A 49 9.79 -6.94 10.88
C GLN A 49 8.49 -6.16 11.10
N PHE A 50 8.03 -5.44 10.08
CA PHE A 50 6.83 -4.60 10.14
C PHE A 50 5.62 -5.19 9.40
N ALA A 51 5.81 -6.31 8.69
CA ALA A 51 4.83 -6.91 7.81
C ALA A 51 4.25 -5.93 6.77
N LEU A 52 5.13 -5.13 6.15
CA LEU A 52 4.79 -4.09 5.18
C LEU A 52 5.51 -4.30 3.85
N ASP A 53 4.84 -4.03 2.75
CA ASP A 53 5.51 -3.70 1.48
C ASP A 53 5.94 -2.23 1.56
N GLU A 54 7.23 -2.00 1.80
CA GLU A 54 7.75 -0.65 2.08
C GLU A 54 7.58 0.28 0.88
N ARG A 55 7.77 -0.27 -0.32
CA ARG A 55 7.66 0.50 -1.57
C ARG A 55 6.26 1.09 -1.71
N PHE A 56 5.21 0.28 -1.53
CA PHE A 56 3.84 0.80 -1.63
C PHE A 56 3.42 1.61 -0.42
N PHE A 57 3.90 1.27 0.79
CA PHE A 57 3.62 2.04 1.99
C PHE A 57 4.11 3.49 1.84
N TRP A 58 5.37 3.70 1.44
CA TRP A 58 5.91 5.04 1.24
C TRP A 58 5.31 5.75 0.03
N ALA A 59 5.18 5.06 -1.11
CA ALA A 59 4.57 5.66 -2.30
C ALA A 59 3.14 6.16 -2.01
N PHE A 60 2.39 5.47 -1.16
CA PHE A 60 1.06 5.93 -0.74
C PHE A 60 1.13 7.18 0.14
N LEU A 61 1.97 7.17 1.19
CA LEU A 61 2.08 8.31 2.10
C LEU A 61 2.63 9.56 1.40
N GLU A 62 3.65 9.41 0.56
CA GLU A 62 4.24 10.52 -0.22
C GLU A 62 3.23 11.10 -1.19
N LYS A 63 2.50 10.26 -1.92
CA LYS A 63 1.52 10.73 -2.91
C LYS A 63 0.31 11.42 -2.28
N THR A 64 -0.12 10.98 -1.09
CA THR A 64 -1.41 11.42 -0.52
C THR A 64 -1.26 12.39 0.64
N GLN A 65 -0.12 12.40 1.33
CA GLN A 65 0.07 13.06 2.63
C GLN A 65 1.48 13.63 2.82
N GLU A 66 2.09 14.16 1.76
CA GLU A 66 3.42 14.80 1.79
C GLU A 66 3.57 15.85 2.90
N ASP A 67 2.57 16.73 3.06
CA ASP A 67 2.58 17.77 4.10
C ASP A 67 2.69 17.20 5.53
N GLU A 68 2.09 16.03 5.79
CA GLU A 68 2.17 15.35 7.08
C GLU A 68 3.54 14.67 7.26
N LEU A 69 4.10 14.10 6.19
CA LEU A 69 5.46 13.57 6.21
C LEU A 69 6.48 14.66 6.53
N ASP A 70 6.30 15.85 5.96
CA ASP A 70 7.21 16.98 6.16
C ASP A 70 7.20 17.51 7.59
N LYS A 71 6.10 17.37 8.33
CA LYS A 71 6.09 17.66 9.78
C LYS A 71 7.03 16.70 10.53
N VAL A 72 6.92 15.40 10.28
CA VAL A 72 7.76 14.38 10.94
C VAL A 72 9.23 14.56 10.55
N LYS A 73 9.52 14.82 9.26
CA LYS A 73 10.88 15.07 8.75
C LYS A 73 11.51 16.29 9.41
N ARG A 74 10.79 17.42 9.53
CA ARG A 74 11.30 18.64 10.18
C ARG A 74 11.66 18.41 11.65
N ASN A 75 10.85 17.65 12.36
CA ASN A 75 11.08 17.35 13.77
C ASN A 75 12.19 16.30 13.97
N ASN A 76 12.45 15.43 12.98
CA ASN A 76 13.33 14.27 13.10
C ASN A 76 14.12 13.96 11.82
N PRO A 77 14.98 14.87 11.33
CA PRO A 77 15.55 14.79 9.99
C PRO A 77 16.33 13.49 9.70
N ASN A 78 16.98 12.90 10.71
CA ASN A 78 17.83 11.73 10.55
C ASN A 78 17.11 10.38 10.79
N ASP A 79 15.90 10.39 11.36
CA ASP A 79 15.26 9.17 11.92
C ASP A 79 13.74 9.09 11.68
N TRP A 80 13.17 9.99 10.87
CA TRP A 80 11.73 10.13 10.71
C TRP A 80 11.04 8.84 10.21
N GLN A 81 11.66 8.10 9.28
CA GLN A 81 11.10 6.83 8.79
C GLN A 81 11.00 5.78 9.91
N ARG A 82 12.08 5.63 10.69
CA ARG A 82 12.13 4.70 11.84
C ARG A 82 11.04 5.03 12.85
N LYS A 83 10.80 6.31 13.16
CA LYS A 83 9.71 6.74 14.04
C LYS A 83 8.32 6.32 13.55
N ILE A 84 8.06 6.47 12.25
CA ILE A 84 6.78 6.05 11.65
C ILE A 84 6.62 4.54 11.78
N TYR A 85 7.66 3.76 11.46
CA TYR A 85 7.63 2.30 11.58
C TYR A 85 7.41 1.82 13.01
N GLU A 86 8.16 2.33 13.98
CA GLU A 86 8.01 1.92 15.39
C GLU A 86 6.61 2.25 15.93
N ARG A 87 6.06 3.40 15.52
CA ARG A 87 4.71 3.78 15.90
C ARG A 87 3.66 2.89 15.26
N PHE A 88 3.82 2.58 13.97
CA PHE A 88 2.96 1.65 13.24
C PHE A 88 2.98 0.27 13.89
N ASP A 89 4.16 -0.29 14.12
CA ASP A 89 4.37 -1.63 14.70
C ASP A 89 3.72 -1.77 16.08
N ARG A 90 3.90 -0.75 16.92
CA ARG A 90 3.28 -0.72 18.26
C ARG A 90 1.76 -0.73 18.18
N LEU A 91 1.17 0.04 17.27
CA LEU A 91 -0.28 0.15 17.15
C LEU A 91 -0.91 -1.08 16.48
N ILE A 92 -0.29 -1.62 15.43
CA ILE A 92 -0.80 -2.81 14.76
C ILE A 92 -0.77 -4.04 15.69
N LYS A 93 0.30 -4.21 16.48
CA LYS A 93 0.39 -5.29 17.47
C LYS A 93 -0.63 -5.15 18.59
N LYS A 94 -0.92 -3.92 19.02
CA LYS A 94 -1.85 -3.66 20.13
C LYS A 94 -3.32 -3.72 19.72
N HIS A 95 -3.66 -3.22 18.53
CA HIS A 95 -5.05 -2.98 18.14
C HIS A 95 -5.47 -3.69 16.83
N GLY A 96 -4.51 -4.28 16.11
CA GLY A 96 -4.73 -4.92 14.81
C GLY A 96 -4.86 -3.94 13.65
N ILE A 97 -4.82 -4.48 12.44
CA ILE A 97 -4.86 -3.71 11.19
C ILE A 97 -6.15 -2.89 11.03
N LEU A 98 -7.30 -3.44 11.43
CA LEU A 98 -8.59 -2.76 11.28
C LEU A 98 -8.63 -1.43 12.05
N HIS A 99 -7.97 -1.37 13.21
CA HIS A 99 -7.87 -0.14 13.98
C HIS A 99 -7.08 0.93 13.22
N LEU A 100 -5.92 0.57 12.69
CA LEU A 100 -5.07 1.48 11.93
C LEU A 100 -5.75 1.99 10.65
N LEU A 101 -6.43 1.12 9.91
CA LEU A 101 -7.16 1.54 8.70
C LEU A 101 -8.31 2.51 9.02
N LYS A 102 -8.96 2.38 10.19
CA LYS A 102 -10.08 3.24 10.60
C LYS A 102 -9.66 4.53 11.31
N LYS A 103 -8.58 4.47 12.09
CA LYS A 103 -8.15 5.55 12.98
C LYS A 103 -6.89 6.27 12.51
N GLY A 104 -6.19 5.72 11.52
CA GLY A 104 -4.92 6.24 11.06
C GLY A 104 -3.78 6.02 12.06
N LEU A 105 -2.68 6.71 11.81
CA LEU A 105 -1.43 6.62 12.52
C LEU A 105 -0.98 8.04 12.89
N SER A 106 -1.03 8.37 14.18
CA SER A 106 -0.48 9.65 14.68
C SER A 106 0.96 9.47 15.14
N VAL A 107 1.85 10.32 14.63
CA VAL A 107 3.29 10.37 14.93
C VAL A 107 3.65 11.83 15.21
N ASP A 108 4.10 12.14 16.42
CA ASP A 108 4.34 13.51 16.88
C ASP A 108 3.10 14.41 16.61
N ASP A 109 3.25 15.49 15.84
CA ASP A 109 2.17 16.41 15.42
C ASP A 109 1.53 16.06 14.06
N ALA A 110 1.94 14.95 13.44
CA ALA A 110 1.44 14.48 12.16
C ALA A 110 0.38 13.37 12.28
N HIS A 111 -0.54 13.31 11.32
CA HIS A 111 -1.58 12.27 11.26
C HIS A 111 -1.71 11.64 9.87
N PHE A 112 -1.48 10.32 9.78
CA PHE A 112 -1.55 9.55 8.55
C PHE A 112 -2.83 8.72 8.48
N ASN A 113 -3.61 8.88 7.41
CA ASN A 113 -4.64 7.92 7.05
C ASN A 113 -3.95 6.78 6.28
N LEU A 114 -4.27 5.52 6.57
CA LEU A 114 -3.66 4.39 5.85
C LEU A 114 -4.57 3.79 4.77
N MET A 115 -5.78 4.33 4.64
CA MET A 115 -6.76 3.98 3.62
C MET A 115 -7.79 5.10 3.54
N TYR A 116 -8.20 5.45 2.32
CA TYR A 116 -9.38 6.27 2.09
C TYR A 116 -10.60 5.39 1.78
N PRO A 117 -11.76 5.60 2.44
CA PRO A 117 -12.95 4.79 2.18
C PRO A 117 -13.58 5.12 0.83
N ALA A 118 -14.44 4.21 0.35
CA ALA A 118 -15.18 4.41 -0.89
C ALA A 118 -16.02 5.71 -0.83
N PRO A 119 -15.96 6.55 -1.87
CA PRO A 119 -16.74 7.78 -1.92
C PRO A 119 -18.22 7.48 -2.11
N LEU A 120 -19.08 8.35 -1.59
CA LEU A 120 -20.49 8.42 -1.95
C LEU A 120 -20.65 9.18 -3.27
N ALA A 121 -21.80 9.05 -3.93
CA ALA A 121 -22.10 9.79 -5.16
C ALA A 121 -21.94 11.33 -4.96
N SER A 122 -22.37 11.81 -3.79
CA SER A 122 -22.28 13.20 -3.34
C SER A 122 -20.92 13.61 -2.79
N SER A 123 -19.94 12.70 -2.70
CA SER A 123 -18.61 13.03 -2.21
C SER A 123 -17.89 13.99 -3.15
N SER A 124 -17.07 14.87 -2.56
CA SER A 124 -16.27 15.83 -3.30
C SER A 124 -15.23 15.16 -4.20
N ASN A 125 -14.75 15.91 -5.18
CA ASN A 125 -13.69 15.43 -6.08
C ASN A 125 -12.43 15.01 -5.32
N LYS A 126 -12.07 15.70 -4.24
CA LYS A 126 -10.92 15.34 -3.41
C LYS A 126 -11.08 13.98 -2.74
N VAL A 127 -12.27 13.65 -2.22
CA VAL A 127 -12.53 12.32 -1.64
C VAL A 127 -12.43 11.23 -2.71
N LYS A 128 -12.98 11.49 -3.91
CA LYS A 128 -12.88 10.56 -5.04
C LYS A 128 -11.43 10.33 -5.48
N GLN A 129 -10.64 11.41 -5.56
CA GLN A 129 -9.20 11.35 -5.88
C GLN A 129 -8.40 10.58 -4.82
N ASN A 130 -8.65 10.84 -3.53
CA ASN A 130 -7.99 10.15 -2.44
C ASN A 130 -8.31 8.64 -2.46
N PHE A 131 -9.57 8.26 -2.69
CA PHE A 131 -9.94 6.85 -2.84
C PHE A 131 -9.24 6.18 -4.03
N ALA A 132 -9.17 6.86 -5.17
CA ALA A 132 -8.45 6.38 -6.36
C ALA A 132 -6.93 6.31 -6.16
N ALA A 133 -6.40 7.00 -5.14
CA ALA A 133 -4.99 6.97 -4.79
C ALA A 133 -4.62 5.84 -3.82
N ASN A 134 -5.58 5.11 -3.26
CA ASN A 134 -5.31 3.93 -2.44
C ASN A 134 -4.49 2.91 -3.25
N LEU A 135 -3.50 2.29 -2.59
CA LEU A 135 -2.68 1.24 -3.18
C LEU A 135 -2.97 -0.08 -2.48
N PHE A 136 -3.49 -1.05 -3.22
CA PHE A 136 -3.61 -2.44 -2.79
C PHE A 136 -2.67 -3.27 -3.63
N SER A 137 -1.86 -4.12 -3.01
CA SER A 137 -0.90 -4.98 -3.71
C SER A 137 -1.11 -6.46 -3.41
N CYS A 138 -0.71 -7.29 -4.37
CA CYS A 138 -0.67 -8.74 -4.24
C CYS A 138 0.77 -9.20 -4.53
N THR A 139 1.34 -9.96 -3.60
CA THR A 139 2.68 -10.55 -3.74
C THR A 139 2.52 -12.07 -3.71
N ARG A 140 2.86 -12.72 -4.83
CA ARG A 140 2.60 -14.16 -5.06
C ARG A 140 3.21 -15.09 -4.00
N GLN A 141 4.45 -14.82 -3.57
CA GLN A 141 5.16 -15.62 -2.58
C GLN A 141 6.01 -14.72 -1.69
N LEU A 142 5.71 -14.66 -0.40
CA LEU A 142 6.62 -14.04 0.58
C LEU A 142 7.60 -15.10 1.05
N ARG A 143 8.90 -14.83 0.91
CA ARG A 143 9.95 -15.64 1.54
C ARG A 143 10.20 -15.05 2.92
N TYR A 144 9.92 -15.82 3.97
CA TYR A 144 10.12 -15.47 5.37
C TYR A 144 11.07 -16.48 6.02
#